data_AF-A0A258C2D7-F1
#
_entry.id   AF-A0A258C2D7-F1
#
_cell.length_a   1.000
_cell.length_b   1.000
_cell.length_c   1.000
_cell.angle_alpha   90.00
_cell.angle_beta   90.00
_cell.angle_gamma   90.00
#
_symmetry.space_group_name_H-M   'P 1'
#
loop_
_entity.id
_entity.type
_entity.pdbx_description
1 polymer ?
#
loop_
_entity_poly.entity_id
_entity_poly.type
_entity_poly.pdbx_seq_one_letter_code
_entity_poly.pdbx_strand_id
1 'polypeptide(L)'
;AQDMLRELPNIEQQSALPSWDASQVTDSDEDVIIAHNWDELRRFMWDYVGIVRTNKRLTRAQHRVRMLLDEIDEFYSNYKVSRDLIELRNLALVADLMIRSAMQRKESRGLHYTLDYPEALTQASDTILVPPTYGD
;
A
#
# COMPACT_ATOMS: atom_id res chain seq x y z
N ALA A 1 -5.76 22.58 -29.43
CA ALA A 1 -7.06 22.04 -29.86
C ALA A 1 -7.20 21.98 -31.38
N GLN A 2 -6.89 23.06 -32.11
CA GLN A 2 -7.01 23.09 -33.58
C GLN A 2 -6.04 22.16 -34.33
N ASP A 3 -4.82 21.92 -33.80
CA ASP A 3 -3.86 21.00 -34.44
C ASP A 3 -4.30 19.53 -34.40
N MET A 4 -4.93 19.08 -33.30
CA MET A 4 -5.47 17.71 -33.21
C MET A 4 -6.57 17.46 -34.26
N LEU A 5 -7.34 18.51 -34.60
CA LEU A 5 -8.40 18.45 -35.60
C LEU A 5 -7.87 18.42 -37.05
N ARG A 6 -6.65 18.95 -37.29
CA ARG A 6 -6.01 18.91 -38.61
C ARG A 6 -5.44 17.54 -38.96
N GLU A 7 -4.91 16.81 -37.97
CA GLU A 7 -4.24 15.52 -38.18
C GLU A 7 -5.19 14.32 -38.14
N LEU A 8 -6.39 14.47 -37.55
CA LEU A 8 -7.43 13.43 -37.48
C LEU A 8 -7.77 12.73 -38.81
N PRO A 9 -7.85 13.41 -39.98
CA PRO A 9 -8.17 12.76 -41.25
C PRO A 9 -7.06 11.86 -41.79
N ASN A 10 -5.82 11.99 -41.29
CA ASN A 10 -4.64 11.28 -41.79
C ASN A 10 -4.22 10.11 -40.89
N ILE A 11 -5.02 9.79 -39.88
CA ILE A 11 -4.81 8.64 -39.00
C ILE A 11 -5.48 7.42 -39.63
N GLU A 12 -4.69 6.45 -40.09
CA GLU A 12 -5.22 5.16 -40.53
C GLU A 12 -6.01 4.51 -39.38
N GLN A 13 -7.32 4.34 -39.59
CA GLN A 13 -8.16 3.62 -38.63
C GLN A 13 -7.73 2.15 -38.61
N GLN A 14 -7.10 1.74 -37.52
CA GLN A 14 -6.83 0.33 -37.26
C GLN A 14 -8.17 -0.42 -37.14
N SER A 15 -8.53 -1.15 -38.19
CA SER A 15 -9.84 -1.80 -38.35
C SER A 15 -10.00 -3.08 -37.54
N ALA A 16 -8.99 -3.49 -36.79
CA ALA A 16 -9.01 -4.73 -36.01
C ALA A 16 -8.20 -4.56 -34.72
N LEU A 17 -8.71 -3.74 -33.80
CA LEU A 17 -8.30 -3.89 -32.41
C LEU A 17 -8.82 -5.24 -31.91
N PRO A 18 -8.01 -6.04 -31.20
CA PRO A 18 -8.51 -7.25 -30.58
C PRO A 18 -9.69 -6.89 -29.67
N SER A 19 -10.73 -7.73 -29.66
CA SER A 19 -11.80 -7.60 -28.68
C SER A 19 -11.19 -7.63 -27.28
N TRP A 20 -11.60 -6.70 -26.43
CA TRP A 20 -11.20 -6.71 -25.03
C TRP A 20 -11.51 -8.09 -24.44
N ASP A 21 -10.46 -8.84 -24.10
CA ASP A 21 -10.58 -10.17 -23.55
C ASP A 21 -10.81 -10.07 -22.04
N ALA A 22 -12.09 -10.07 -21.66
CA ALA A 22 -12.50 -10.11 -20.26
C ALA A 22 -12.56 -11.55 -19.70
N SER A 23 -12.08 -12.57 -20.44
CA SER A 23 -12.23 -13.98 -20.07
C SER A 23 -11.24 -14.47 -19.02
N GLN A 24 -10.34 -13.61 -18.53
CA GLN A 24 -9.55 -13.86 -17.33
C GLN A 24 -10.48 -13.79 -16.11
N VAL A 25 -11.20 -14.91 -15.96
CA VAL A 25 -11.84 -15.52 -14.79
C VAL A 25 -11.85 -14.64 -13.54
N THR A 26 -13.05 -14.22 -13.13
CA THR A 26 -13.34 -13.93 -11.73
C THR A 26 -13.35 -15.28 -11.00
N ASP A 27 -12.20 -15.76 -10.51
CA ASP A 27 -12.17 -16.95 -9.68
C ASP A 27 -12.64 -16.51 -8.29
N SER A 28 -13.60 -17.23 -7.73
CA SER A 28 -14.09 -16.96 -6.38
C SER A 28 -13.00 -17.14 -5.32
N ASP A 29 -11.95 -17.87 -5.67
CA ASP A 29 -10.84 -18.19 -4.79
C ASP A 29 -9.98 -16.94 -4.49
N GLU A 30 -9.83 -15.99 -5.43
CA GLU A 30 -9.08 -14.76 -5.14
C GLU A 30 -9.83 -13.79 -4.24
N ASP A 31 -11.15 -13.67 -4.38
CA ASP A 31 -11.96 -12.83 -3.49
C ASP A 31 -11.81 -13.30 -2.02
N VAL A 32 -11.70 -14.62 -1.80
CA VAL A 32 -11.41 -15.21 -0.49
C VAL A 32 -10.01 -14.83 0.00
N ILE A 33 -9.00 -14.87 -0.87
CA ILE A 33 -7.62 -14.49 -0.54
C ILE A 33 -7.55 -12.99 -0.18
N ILE A 34 -8.18 -12.12 -0.96
CA ILE A 34 -8.21 -10.66 -0.72
C ILE A 34 -8.87 -10.38 0.64
N ALA A 35 -10.00 -11.03 0.93
CA ALA A 35 -10.67 -10.90 2.21
C ALA A 35 -9.77 -11.38 3.38
N HIS A 36 -9.08 -12.51 3.20
CA HIS A 36 -8.13 -13.02 4.20
C HIS A 36 -6.99 -12.04 4.47
N ASN A 37 -6.39 -11.50 3.41
CA ASN A 37 -5.28 -10.55 3.49
C ASN A 37 -5.71 -9.24 4.15
N TRP A 38 -6.95 -8.81 3.91
CA TRP A 38 -7.54 -7.65 4.57
C TRP A 38 -7.68 -7.85 6.07
N ASP A 39 -8.20 -9.00 6.50
CA ASP A 39 -8.31 -9.36 7.91
C ASP A 39 -6.94 -9.51 8.58
N GLU A 40 -5.99 -10.13 7.88
CA GLU A 40 -4.62 -10.31 8.37
C GLU A 40 -3.96 -8.95 8.63
N LEU A 41 -4.04 -8.04 7.65
CA LEU A 41 -3.50 -6.68 7.75
C LEU A 41 -4.00 -5.96 9.00
N ARG A 42 -5.31 -5.96 9.21
CA ARG A 42 -5.92 -5.29 10.36
C ARG A 42 -5.50 -5.92 11.67
N ARG A 43 -5.43 -7.25 11.71
CA ARG A 43 -5.08 -8.00 12.92
C ARG A 43 -3.65 -7.69 13.36
N PHE A 44 -2.66 -7.77 12.45
CA PHE A 44 -1.28 -7.48 12.85
C PHE A 44 -1.05 -5.98 13.10
N MET A 45 -1.77 -5.08 12.42
CA MET A 45 -1.70 -3.64 12.71
C MET A 45 -2.19 -3.34 14.13
N TRP A 46 -3.26 -4.01 14.57
CA TRP A 46 -3.74 -3.94 15.95
C TRP A 46 -2.71 -4.49 16.94
N ASP A 47 -2.19 -5.69 16.69
CA ASP A 47 -1.31 -6.39 17.62
C ASP A 47 0.08 -5.74 17.76
N TYR A 48 0.61 -5.17 16.67
CA TYR A 48 2.00 -4.69 16.60
C TYR A 48 2.14 -3.17 16.52
N VAL A 49 1.15 -2.46 15.98
CA VAL A 49 1.19 -1.01 15.73
C VAL A 49 0.08 -0.27 16.50
N GLY A 50 -0.64 -0.99 17.37
CA GLY A 50 -1.68 -0.48 18.26
C GLY A 50 -1.15 0.46 19.35
N ILE A 51 -1.89 0.57 20.46
CA ILE A 51 -1.64 1.59 21.50
C ILE A 51 -0.22 1.46 22.08
N VAL A 52 0.20 0.26 22.46
CA VAL A 52 1.51 -0.03 23.06
C VAL A 52 2.40 -0.71 22.04
N ARG A 53 3.58 -0.12 21.78
CA ARG A 53 4.51 -0.56 20.74
C ARG A 53 5.84 -1.01 21.32
N THR A 54 6.55 -1.81 20.54
CA THR A 54 7.96 -2.13 20.77
C THR A 54 8.68 -2.24 19.43
N ASN A 55 9.99 -1.99 19.41
CA ASN A 55 10.86 -2.15 18.24
C ASN A 55 10.68 -3.54 17.63
N LYS A 56 10.68 -4.59 18.46
CA LYS A 56 10.49 -5.97 18.02
C LYS A 56 9.14 -6.20 17.32
N ARG A 57 8.05 -5.62 17.83
CA ARG A 57 6.72 -5.72 17.20
C ARG A 57 6.67 -4.93 15.89
N LEU A 58 7.23 -3.72 15.87
CA LEU A 58 7.28 -2.89 14.67
C LEU A 58 8.09 -3.55 13.54
N THR A 59 9.24 -4.15 13.83
CA THR A 59 10.01 -4.93 12.85
C THR A 59 9.20 -6.10 12.30
N ARG A 60 8.45 -6.83 13.14
CA ARG A 60 7.56 -7.91 12.68
C ARG A 60 6.46 -7.38 11.77
N ALA A 61 5.82 -6.27 12.13
CA ALA A 61 4.81 -5.62 11.29
C ALA A 61 5.39 -5.21 9.93
N GLN A 62 6.60 -4.65 9.92
CA GLN A 62 7.29 -4.24 8.69
C GLN A 62 7.56 -5.41 7.75
N HIS A 63 8.00 -6.55 8.28
CA HIS A 63 8.20 -7.75 7.45
C HIS A 63 6.89 -8.25 6.85
N ARG A 64 5.81 -8.32 7.63
CA ARG A 64 4.50 -8.78 7.15
C ARG A 64 3.91 -7.86 6.10
N VAL A 65 3.91 -6.55 6.34
CA VAL A 65 3.34 -5.59 5.39
C VAL A 65 4.12 -5.58 4.07
N ARG A 66 5.44 -5.80 4.10
CA ARG A 66 6.25 -5.89 2.88
C ARG A 66 5.92 -7.15 2.07
N MET A 67 5.83 -8.31 2.71
CA MET A 67 5.40 -9.53 2.00
C MET A 67 4.00 -9.36 1.39
N LEU A 68 3.07 -8.76 2.13
CA LEU A 68 1.73 -8.48 1.62
C LEU A 68 1.74 -7.53 0.42
N LEU A 69 2.58 -6.49 0.44
CA LEU A 69 2.74 -5.58 -0.71
C LEU A 69 3.30 -6.30 -1.93
N ASP A 70 4.29 -7.18 -1.75
CA ASP A 70 4.89 -7.97 -2.83
C ASP A 70 3.84 -8.92 -3.46
N GLU A 71 3.01 -9.59 -2.63
CA GLU A 71 1.89 -10.42 -3.08
C GLU A 71 0.83 -9.61 -3.84
N ILE A 72 0.48 -8.42 -3.35
CA ILE A 72 -0.48 -7.53 -4.02
C ILE A 72 0.02 -7.09 -5.39
N ASP A 73 1.32 -6.79 -5.55
CA ASP A 73 1.89 -6.39 -6.83
C ASP A 73 1.89 -7.56 -7.85
N GLU A 74 2.06 -8.80 -7.37
CA GLU A 74 1.86 -10.01 -8.18
C GLU A 74 0.41 -10.16 -8.63
N PHE A 75 -0.56 -9.94 -7.73
CA PHE A 75 -1.99 -9.95 -8.08
C PHE A 75 -2.35 -8.84 -9.08
N TYR A 76 -1.74 -7.66 -8.99
CA TYR A 76 -2.01 -6.58 -9.95
C TYR A 76 -1.53 -6.90 -11.36
N SER A 77 -0.45 -7.66 -11.48
CA SER A 77 0.18 -7.95 -12.77
C SER A 77 -0.57 -9.03 -13.56
N ASN A 78 -1.21 -9.96 -12.86
CA ASN A 78 -1.78 -11.16 -13.45
C ASN A 78 -3.32 -11.19 -13.47
N TYR A 79 -4.00 -10.28 -12.76
CA TYR A 79 -5.44 -10.37 -12.52
C TYR A 79 -6.20 -9.09 -12.91
N LYS A 80 -7.52 -9.24 -13.06
CA LYS A 80 -8.41 -8.12 -13.32
C LYS A 80 -8.48 -7.21 -12.09
N VAL A 81 -8.19 -5.93 -12.30
CA VAL A 81 -8.30 -4.91 -11.26
C VAL A 81 -9.73 -4.86 -10.72
N SER A 82 -9.89 -5.15 -9.42
CA SER A 82 -11.14 -5.06 -8.69
C SER A 82 -11.10 -3.95 -7.65
N ARG A 83 -12.28 -3.55 -7.16
CA ARG A 83 -12.38 -2.55 -6.07
C ARG A 83 -11.65 -3.03 -4.81
N ASP A 84 -11.87 -4.28 -4.41
CA ASP A 84 -11.35 -4.81 -3.16
C ASP A 84 -9.82 -4.95 -3.21
N LEU A 85 -9.26 -5.28 -4.38
CA LEU A 85 -7.82 -5.29 -4.60
C LEU A 85 -7.20 -3.88 -4.48
N ILE A 86 -7.86 -2.86 -5.03
CA ILE A 86 -7.44 -1.45 -4.87
C ILE A 86 -7.48 -1.04 -3.40
N GLU A 87 -8.55 -1.38 -2.68
CA GLU A 87 -8.69 -1.06 -1.26
C GLU A 87 -7.59 -1.75 -0.43
N LEU A 88 -7.34 -3.04 -0.65
CA LEU A 88 -6.29 -3.79 0.03
C LEU A 88 -4.90 -3.17 -0.21
N ARG A 89 -4.59 -2.83 -1.47
CA ARG A 89 -3.33 -2.16 -1.84
C ARG A 89 -3.14 -0.85 -1.09
N ASN A 90 -4.16 0.00 -1.07
CA ASN A 90 -4.08 1.30 -0.41
C ASN A 90 -3.91 1.14 1.10
N LEU A 91 -4.62 0.20 1.72
CA LEU A 91 -4.48 -0.09 3.14
C LEU A 91 -3.08 -0.59 3.49
N ALA A 92 -2.52 -1.53 2.70
CA ALA A 92 -1.18 -2.06 2.91
C ALA A 92 -0.11 -0.95 2.77
N LEU A 93 -0.25 -0.08 1.77
CA LEU A 93 0.66 1.05 1.56
C LEU A 93 0.63 2.03 2.75
N VAL A 94 -0.56 2.42 3.21
CA VAL A 94 -0.70 3.31 4.36
C VAL A 94 -0.17 2.64 5.63
N ALA A 95 -0.40 1.35 5.82
CA ALA A 95 0.13 0.58 6.93
C ALA A 95 1.68 0.59 6.95
N ASP A 96 2.33 0.39 5.80
CA ASP A 96 3.79 0.49 5.69
C ASP A 96 4.30 1.89 6.05
N LEU A 97 3.65 2.95 5.58
CA LEU A 97 3.99 4.34 5.95
C LEU A 97 3.85 4.57 7.46
N MET A 98 2.77 4.08 8.07
CA MET A 98 2.57 4.17 9.53
C MET A 98 3.65 3.42 10.30
N ILE A 99 4.00 2.21 9.87
CA ILE A 99 5.03 1.38 10.50
C ILE A 99 6.39 2.07 10.40
N ARG A 100 6.79 2.54 9.22
CA ARG A 100 8.05 3.27 9.03
C ARG A 100 8.11 4.54 9.89
N SER A 101 7.01 5.29 9.95
CA SER A 101 6.91 6.47 10.80
C SER A 101 7.07 6.12 12.28
N ALA A 102 6.42 5.05 12.75
CA ALA A 102 6.56 4.57 14.12
C ALA A 102 7.98 4.08 14.44
N MET A 103 8.64 3.42 13.49
CA MET A 103 10.02 2.93 13.67
C MET A 103 11.05 4.06 13.74
N GLN A 104 10.85 5.16 13.03
CA GLN A 104 11.76 6.32 13.07
C GLN A 104 11.66 7.12 14.36
N ARG A 105 10.49 7.10 15.05
CA ARG A 105 10.29 7.84 16.29
C ARG A 105 10.92 7.10 17.49
N LYS A 106 11.92 7.71 18.11
CA LYS A 106 12.70 7.15 19.24
C LYS A 106 12.34 7.83 20.57
N GLU A 107 11.05 8.01 20.79
CA GLU A 107 10.47 8.64 21.99
C GLU A 107 9.03 8.16 22.17
N SER A 108 8.46 8.37 23.35
CA SER A 108 7.00 8.25 23.56
C SER A 108 6.38 9.62 23.73
N ARG A 109 5.41 9.95 22.87
CA ARG A 109 4.73 11.25 22.86
C ARG A 109 3.32 11.12 22.29
N GLY A 110 2.33 11.59 23.04
CA GLY A 110 0.93 11.59 22.62
C GLY A 110 0.42 10.19 22.28
N LEU A 111 -0.09 10.01 21.05
CA LEU A 111 -0.62 8.71 20.58
C LEU A 111 0.46 7.69 20.21
N HIS A 112 1.73 8.11 20.14
CA HIS A 112 2.85 7.22 19.93
C HIS A 112 3.47 6.84 21.28
N TYR A 113 3.19 5.61 21.73
CA TYR A 113 3.74 5.05 22.97
C TYR A 113 4.51 3.77 22.68
N THR A 114 5.79 3.74 23.07
CA THR A 114 6.72 2.62 22.86
C THR A 114 7.50 2.31 24.12
N LEU A 115 7.58 1.03 24.49
CA LEU A 115 8.27 0.61 25.72
C LEU A 115 9.79 0.73 25.63
N ASP A 116 10.35 0.75 24.41
CA ASP A 116 11.80 0.88 24.21
C ASP A 116 12.30 2.32 24.41
N TYR A 117 11.40 3.31 24.30
CA TYR A 117 11.68 4.73 24.50
C TYR A 117 10.52 5.37 25.28
N PRO A 118 10.42 5.16 26.60
CA PRO A 118 9.26 5.57 27.39
C PRO A 118 9.17 7.09 27.60
N GLU A 119 10.29 7.80 27.48
CA GLU A 119 10.36 9.25 27.70
C GLU A 119 10.22 10.03 26.39
N ALA A 120 9.77 11.27 26.52
CA ALA A 120 9.73 12.24 25.44
C ALA A 120 11.11 12.91 25.26
N LEU A 121 11.52 13.18 24.02
CA LEU A 121 12.72 13.97 23.74
C LEU A 121 12.51 15.44 24.12
N THR A 122 13.61 16.16 24.37
CA THR A 122 13.57 17.59 24.72
C THR A 122 12.95 18.44 23.61
N GLN A 123 13.29 18.13 22.35
CA GLN A 123 12.75 18.82 21.18
C GLN A 123 11.85 17.87 20.39
N ALA A 124 10.62 18.32 20.11
CA ALA A 124 9.72 17.59 19.24
C ALA A 124 10.11 17.82 17.76
N SER A 125 10.09 16.76 16.98
CA SER A 125 10.30 16.80 15.54
C SER A 125 9.27 15.94 14.82
N ASP A 126 8.78 16.42 13.69
CA ASP A 126 7.88 15.64 12.85
C ASP A 126 8.62 14.46 12.20
N THR A 127 7.90 13.36 12.03
CA THR A 127 8.41 12.22 11.24
C THR A 127 7.96 12.41 9.81
N ILE A 128 8.91 12.72 8.93
CA ILE A 128 8.66 13.01 7.52
C ILE A 128 9.17 11.82 6.69
N LEU A 129 8.27 11.21 5.92
CA LEU A 129 8.63 10.19 4.93
C LEU A 129 8.64 10.84 3.55
N VAL A 130 9.77 10.72 2.85
CA VAL A 130 9.94 11.28 1.51
C VAL A 130 9.84 10.13 0.49
N PRO A 131 9.01 10.26 -0.56
CA PRO A 131 8.94 9.23 -1.59
C PRO A 131 10.22 9.25 -2.46
N PRO A 132 10.63 8.12 -3.05
CA PRO A 132 11.87 8.04 -3.83
C PRO A 132 11.92 9.01 -5.02
N THR A 133 10.76 9.38 -5.57
CA THR A 133 10.63 10.31 -6.71
C THR A 133 10.75 11.79 -6.35
N TYR A 134 10.89 12.13 -5.06
CA TYR A 134 11.05 13.50 -4.62
C TYR A 134 12.54 13.83 -4.53
N GLY A 135 13.14 14.27 -5.64
CA GLY A 135 14.56 14.64 -5.69
C GLY A 135 15.26 14.57 -7.05
N ASP A 136 14.59 14.10 -8.10
CA ASP A 136 15.03 14.30 -9.50
C ASP A 136 14.49 15.61 -10.09
#